data_AF-M4WX52-F1
#
_entry.id   AF-M4WX52-F1
#
_cell.length_a   1.000
_cell.length_b   1.000
_cell.length_c   1.000
_cell.angle_alpha   90.00
_cell.angle_beta   90.00
_cell.angle_gamma   90.00
#
_symmetry.space_group_name_H-M   'P 1'
#
loop_
_entity.id
_entity.type
_entity.pdbx_description
1 polymer ?
#
loop_
_entity_poly.entity_id
_entity_poly.type
_entity_poly.pdbx_seq_one_letter_code
_entity_poly.pdbx_strand_id
1 'polypeptide(L)'
;MKVDVVKARLLEQEFTLHFRIDNPNDFSLPVRGLAYKVKLNDIDLAEGESNNWFTVPANGHETFEVPVTTNLWRHMKYIVKLLEDPDKPIRYRLDGEVKTGLLFGQDVHIARNGEIIPGDFIPE
;
A
#
# COMPACT_ATOMS: atom_id res chain seq x y z
N MET A 1 12.54 20.29 17.77
CA MET A 1 13.47 19.18 17.45
C MET A 1 12.80 17.88 16.98
N LYS A 2 11.47 17.72 17.03
CA LYS A 2 10.80 16.48 16.56
C LYS A 2 10.84 16.30 15.03
N VAL A 3 10.80 17.41 14.28
CA VAL A 3 10.74 17.42 12.81
C VAL A 3 11.97 16.82 12.13
N ASP A 4 13.17 17.13 12.62
CA ASP A 4 14.42 16.62 12.03
C ASP A 4 14.54 15.09 12.17
N VAL A 5 14.06 14.54 13.30
CA VAL A 5 14.05 13.10 13.57
C VAL A 5 13.04 12.36 12.70
N VAL A 6 11.83 12.92 12.53
CA VAL A 6 10.80 12.34 11.65
C VAL A 6 11.30 12.31 10.20
N LYS A 7 11.92 13.39 9.73
CA LYS A 7 12.51 13.48 8.40
C LYS A 7 13.60 12.41 8.19
N ALA A 8 14.51 12.26 9.15
CA ALA A 8 15.57 11.23 9.10
C ALA A 8 15.00 9.81 9.01
N ARG A 9 13.95 9.49 9.80
CA ARG A 9 13.28 8.18 9.74
C ARG A 9 12.60 7.92 8.41
N LEU A 10 11.90 8.92 7.86
CA LEU A 10 11.36 8.84 6.49
C LEU A 10 12.46 8.65 5.44
N LEU A 11 13.68 9.15 5.72
CA LEU A 11 14.79 9.07 4.78
C LEU A 11 15.37 7.65 4.61
N GLU A 12 15.27 6.82 5.66
CA GLU A 12 15.91 5.51 5.74
C GLU A 12 15.01 4.34 5.33
N GLN A 13 13.80 4.58 4.83
CA GLN A 13 12.80 3.53 4.68
C GLN A 13 12.75 2.88 3.30
N GLU A 14 13.02 1.57 3.28
CA GLU A 14 12.37 0.65 2.35
C GLU A 14 10.90 0.52 2.77
N PHE A 15 9.97 1.01 1.95
CA PHE A 15 8.55 0.87 2.21
C PHE A 15 8.06 -0.46 1.66
N THR A 16 7.50 -1.31 2.52
CA THR A 16 6.86 -2.57 2.12
C THR A 16 5.38 -2.49 2.41
N LEU A 17 4.56 -2.68 1.37
CA LEU A 17 3.12 -2.81 1.53
C LEU A 17 2.75 -4.28 1.71
N HIS A 18 1.93 -4.55 2.71
CA HIS A 18 1.38 -5.87 2.98
C HIS A 18 -0.04 -5.93 2.45
N PHE A 19 -0.27 -6.77 1.45
CA PHE A 19 -1.58 -6.98 0.86
C PHE A 19 -2.13 -8.32 1.28
N ARG A 20 -3.34 -8.33 1.84
CA ARG A 20 -4.10 -9.56 2.10
C ARG A 20 -5.15 -9.75 1.03
N ILE A 21 -5.13 -10.89 0.36
CA ILE A 21 -6.19 -11.30 -0.56
C ILE A 21 -7.00 -12.39 0.12
N ASP A 22 -8.29 -12.12 0.28
CA ASP A 22 -9.27 -13.08 0.75
C ASP A 22 -9.96 -13.72 -0.47
N ASN A 23 -9.93 -15.05 -0.58
CA ASN A 23 -10.55 -15.81 -1.66
C ASN A 23 -11.85 -16.47 -1.17
N PRO A 24 -13.03 -15.85 -1.39
CA PRO A 24 -14.31 -16.41 -0.97
C PRO A 24 -14.80 -17.55 -1.87
N ASN A 25 -14.09 -17.88 -2.94
CA ASN A 25 -14.49 -18.94 -3.87
C ASN A 25 -14.14 -20.33 -3.29
N ASP A 26 -14.86 -21.35 -3.76
CA ASP A 26 -14.63 -22.76 -3.43
C ASP A 26 -13.50 -23.42 -4.23
N PHE A 27 -12.86 -22.66 -5.14
CA PHE A 27 -11.69 -23.06 -5.90
C PHE A 27 -10.47 -22.19 -5.55
N SER A 28 -9.26 -22.72 -5.79
CA SER A 28 -8.02 -21.96 -5.60
C SER A 28 -7.87 -20.86 -6.64
N LEU A 29 -7.36 -19.71 -6.22
CA LEU A 29 -7.20 -18.52 -7.05
C LEU A 29 -5.72 -18.30 -7.36
N PRO A 30 -5.24 -18.63 -8.57
CA PRO A 30 -3.90 -18.25 -9.01
C PRO A 30 -3.84 -16.74 -9.18
N VAL A 31 -2.87 -16.09 -8.55
CA VAL A 31 -2.54 -14.68 -8.71
C VAL A 31 -1.20 -14.60 -9.41
N ARG A 32 -1.16 -13.94 -10.57
CA ARG A 32 0.04 -13.83 -11.41
C ARG A 32 0.78 -12.51 -11.20
N GLY A 33 0.08 -11.50 -10.69
CA GLY A 33 0.68 -10.22 -10.42
C GLY A 33 -0.31 -9.20 -9.87
N LEU A 34 0.24 -8.10 -9.37
CA LEU A 34 -0.46 -6.94 -8.84
C LEU A 34 0.17 -5.68 -9.43
N ALA A 35 -0.64 -4.83 -10.05
CA ALA A 35 -0.30 -3.43 -10.24
C ALA A 35 -1.02 -2.58 -9.19
N TYR A 36 -0.37 -1.58 -8.62
CA TYR A 36 -0.98 -0.75 -7.58
C TYR A 36 -0.47 0.69 -7.62
N LYS A 37 -1.29 1.58 -7.06
CA LYS A 37 -1.00 2.98 -6.84
C LYS A 37 -1.57 3.41 -5.50
N VAL A 38 -0.75 4.09 -4.69
CA VAL A 38 -1.14 4.63 -3.39
C VAL A 38 -1.03 6.14 -3.42
N LYS A 39 -2.06 6.81 -2.89
CA LYS A 39 -2.11 8.24 -2.70
C LYS A 39 -2.32 8.58 -1.23
N LEU A 40 -1.68 9.65 -0.77
CA LEU A 40 -1.95 10.29 0.51
C LEU A 40 -2.54 11.68 0.23
N ASN A 41 -3.78 11.90 0.66
CA ASN A 41 -4.63 12.99 0.22
C ASN A 41 -4.64 13.06 -1.31
N ASP A 42 -4.05 14.11 -1.88
CA ASP A 42 -3.96 14.34 -3.31
C ASP A 42 -2.56 14.05 -3.89
N ILE A 43 -1.67 13.46 -3.09
CA ILE A 43 -0.27 13.20 -3.44
C ILE A 43 -0.08 11.73 -3.81
N ASP A 44 0.47 11.48 -4.98
CA ASP A 44 0.94 10.15 -5.37
C ASP A 44 2.13 9.75 -4.50
N LEU A 45 1.86 8.85 -3.55
CA LEU A 45 2.84 8.35 -2.61
C LEU A 45 3.77 7.34 -3.30
N ALA A 46 3.15 6.40 -4.01
CA ALA A 46 3.78 5.18 -4.46
C ALA A 46 3.01 4.56 -5.63
N GLU A 47 3.73 3.88 -6.50
CA GLU A 47 3.17 3.02 -7.54
C GLU A 47 4.15 1.90 -7.86
N GLY A 48 3.64 0.75 -8.29
CA GLY A 48 4.47 -0.39 -8.63
C GLY A 48 3.71 -1.54 -9.26
N GLU A 49 4.46 -2.50 -9.78
CA GLU A 49 3.95 -3.78 -10.27
C GLU A 49 4.77 -4.92 -9.65
N SER A 50 4.09 -5.97 -9.20
CA SER A 50 4.69 -7.23 -8.78
C SER A 50 4.23 -8.33 -9.73
N ASN A 51 5.18 -9.11 -10.23
CA ASN A 51 4.93 -10.28 -11.08
C ASN A 51 5.07 -11.59 -10.27
N ASN A 52 4.88 -11.51 -8.96
CA ASN A 52 4.95 -12.69 -8.11
C ASN A 52 3.74 -13.58 -8.36
N TRP A 53 4.01 -14.82 -8.78
CA TRP A 53 2.98 -15.82 -8.95
C TRP A 53 2.79 -16.61 -7.64
N PHE A 54 1.60 -16.52 -7.06
CA PHE A 54 1.17 -17.32 -5.92
C PHE A 54 -0.25 -17.83 -6.12
N THR A 55 -0.73 -18.70 -5.24
CA THR A 55 -2.09 -19.24 -5.29
C THR A 55 -2.75 -19.06 -3.94
N VAL A 56 -3.91 -18.40 -3.91
CA VAL A 56 -4.73 -18.27 -2.72
C VAL A 56 -5.63 -19.51 -2.61
N PRO A 57 -5.61 -20.26 -1.50
CA PRO A 57 -6.44 -21.45 -1.35
C PRO A 57 -7.94 -21.12 -1.37
N ALA A 58 -8.77 -22.12 -1.68
CA ALA A 58 -10.23 -21.99 -1.63
C ALA A 58 -10.70 -21.62 -0.21
N ASN A 59 -11.63 -20.66 -0.09
CA ASN A 59 -12.12 -20.11 1.18
C ASN A 59 -10.99 -19.65 2.14
N GLY A 60 -9.84 -19.28 1.59
CA GLY A 60 -8.64 -18.93 2.35
C GLY A 60 -8.17 -17.51 2.08
N HIS A 61 -7.02 -17.17 2.64
CA HIS A 61 -6.37 -15.89 2.41
C HIS A 61 -4.87 -16.07 2.28
N GLU A 62 -4.23 -15.17 1.55
CA GLU A 62 -2.78 -15.07 1.48
C GLU A 62 -2.36 -13.62 1.68
N THR A 63 -1.22 -13.45 2.34
CA THR A 63 -0.58 -12.14 2.49
C THR A 63 0.67 -12.12 1.65
N PHE A 64 0.87 -11.04 0.88
CA PHE A 64 2.09 -10.84 0.14
C PHE A 64 2.62 -9.43 0.33
N GLU A 65 3.94 -9.36 0.36
CA GLU A 65 4.71 -8.15 0.54
C GLU A 65 5.15 -7.61 -0.81
N VAL A 66 4.94 -6.31 -1.01
CA VAL A 66 5.41 -5.63 -2.21
C VAL A 66 6.32 -4.49 -1.79
N PRO A 67 7.61 -4.54 -2.14
CA PRO A 67 8.50 -3.41 -1.94
C PRO A 67 8.05 -2.27 -2.83
N VAL A 68 8.12 -1.05 -2.30
CA VAL A 68 7.53 0.13 -2.92
C VAL A 68 8.59 1.20 -3.08
N THR A 69 8.73 1.68 -4.31
CA THR A 69 9.50 2.90 -4.57
C THR A 69 8.59 4.10 -4.37
N THR A 70 8.91 4.95 -3.39
CA THR A 70 8.06 6.10 -3.06
C THR A 70 8.58 7.39 -3.67
N ASN A 71 7.66 8.30 -4.01
CA ASN A 71 7.97 9.65 -4.46
C ASN A 71 7.92 10.68 -3.33
N LEU A 72 7.94 10.21 -2.07
CA LEU A 72 7.83 11.03 -0.85
C LEU A 72 8.78 12.23 -0.85
N TRP A 73 9.98 12.04 -1.40
CA TRP A 73 11.02 13.06 -1.50
C TRP A 73 10.56 14.35 -2.14
N ARG A 74 9.81 14.24 -3.24
CA ARG A 74 9.31 15.42 -3.98
C ARG A 74 8.30 16.22 -3.16
N HIS A 75 7.70 15.60 -2.15
CA HIS A 75 6.64 16.17 -1.33
C HIS A 75 7.01 16.29 0.16
N MET A 76 8.29 16.14 0.51
CA MET A 76 8.72 15.98 1.90
C MET A 76 8.32 17.14 2.83
N LYS A 77 8.34 18.39 2.35
CA LYS A 77 7.87 19.54 3.14
C LYS A 77 6.39 19.41 3.53
N TYR A 78 5.56 18.93 2.61
CA TYR A 78 4.14 18.73 2.85
C TYR A 78 3.90 17.51 3.77
N ILE A 79 4.61 16.41 3.55
CA ILE A 79 4.52 15.21 4.38
C ILE A 79 4.88 15.54 5.83
N VAL A 80 5.99 16.24 6.06
CA VAL A 80 6.38 16.70 7.41
C VAL A 80 5.26 17.54 8.05
N LYS A 81 4.66 18.47 7.30
CA LYS A 81 3.55 19.29 7.80
C LYS A 81 2.30 18.47 8.15
N LEU A 82 2.02 17.39 7.43
CA LEU A 82 0.94 16.48 7.79
C LEU A 82 1.23 15.71 9.09
N LEU A 83 2.50 15.40 9.36
CA LEU A 83 2.92 14.67 10.56
C LEU A 83 3.11 15.57 11.79
N GLU A 84 3.21 16.89 11.60
CA GLU A 84 3.26 17.87 12.70
C GLU A 84 1.94 17.97 13.46
N ASP A 85 0.82 17.61 12.83
CA ASP A 85 -0.52 17.60 13.41
C ASP A 85 -1.01 16.14 13.53
N PRO A 86 -0.52 15.39 14.55
CA PRO A 86 -0.70 13.94 14.63
C PRO A 86 -2.14 13.50 14.86
N ASP A 87 -3.01 14.41 15.31
CA ASP A 87 -4.43 14.15 15.55
C ASP A 87 -5.28 14.32 14.28
N LYS A 88 -4.68 14.85 13.21
CA LYS A 88 -5.39 15.13 11.97
C LYS A 88 -5.38 13.90 11.05
N PRO A 89 -6.55 13.43 10.58
CA PRO A 89 -6.61 12.28 9.69
C PRO A 89 -5.98 12.60 8.32
N ILE A 90 -5.06 11.74 7.89
CA ILE A 90 -4.51 11.72 6.54
C ILE A 90 -5.31 10.70 5.74
N ARG A 91 -6.00 11.16 4.69
CA ARG A 91 -6.73 10.25 3.79
C ARG A 91 -5.74 9.50 2.93
N TYR A 92 -5.97 8.20 2.73
CA TYR A 92 -5.24 7.42 1.74
C TYR A 92 -6.20 6.79 0.74
N ARG A 93 -5.69 6.60 -0.48
CA ARG A 93 -6.35 5.83 -1.53
C ARG A 93 -5.37 4.81 -2.08
N LEU A 94 -5.80 3.58 -2.15
CA LEU A 94 -5.14 2.48 -2.83
C LEU A 94 -6.00 2.09 -4.01
N ASP A 95 -5.46 2.19 -5.21
CA ASP A 95 -6.04 1.67 -6.43
C ASP A 95 -5.11 0.57 -6.95
N GLY A 96 -5.66 -0.51 -7.50
CA GLY A 96 -4.85 -1.60 -8.01
C GLY A 96 -5.61 -2.56 -8.90
N GLU A 97 -4.86 -3.48 -9.48
CA GLU A 97 -5.36 -4.48 -10.40
C GLU A 97 -4.61 -5.78 -10.15
N VAL A 98 -5.35 -6.83 -9.82
CA VAL A 98 -4.80 -8.17 -9.59
C VAL A 98 -5.11 -9.04 -10.79
N LYS A 99 -4.03 -9.55 -11.41
CA LYS A 99 -4.11 -10.47 -12.54
C LYS A 99 -4.32 -11.88 -12.00
N THR A 100 -5.51 -12.46 -12.20
CA THR A 100 -5.84 -13.80 -11.69
C THR A 100 -5.93 -14.86 -12.79
N GLY A 101 -5.96 -16.15 -12.44
CA GLY A 101 -6.17 -17.28 -13.37
C GLY A 101 -4.97 -17.68 -14.25
N LEU A 102 -5.09 -18.76 -15.04
CA LEU A 102 -3.99 -19.31 -15.87
C LEU A 102 -4.09 -19.03 -17.38
N LEU A 103 -5.31 -18.93 -17.95
CA LEU A 103 -5.53 -18.85 -19.42
C LEU A 103 -6.59 -17.81 -19.84
N PHE A 104 -7.72 -17.74 -19.14
CA PHE A 104 -8.80 -16.74 -19.33
C PHE A 104 -8.95 -15.87 -18.07
N GLY A 105 -7.82 -15.48 -17.50
CA GLY A 105 -7.77 -14.73 -16.25
C GLY A 105 -8.61 -13.45 -16.30
N GLN A 106 -9.36 -13.18 -15.23
CA GLN A 106 -10.01 -11.89 -15.04
C GLN A 106 -9.08 -10.99 -14.22
N ASP A 107 -8.94 -9.75 -14.68
CA ASP A 107 -8.27 -8.73 -13.91
C ASP A 107 -9.26 -8.16 -12.88
N VAL A 108 -8.90 -8.25 -11.61
CA VAL A 108 -9.74 -7.80 -10.50
C VAL A 108 -9.25 -6.42 -10.07
N HIS A 109 -10.08 -5.40 -10.27
CA HIS A 109 -9.79 -4.07 -9.79
C HIS A 109 -10.00 -3.97 -8.28
N ILE A 110 -9.02 -3.38 -7.60
CA ILE A 110 -9.03 -3.09 -6.17
C ILE A 110 -9.08 -1.57 -6.02
N ALA A 111 -10.02 -1.08 -5.23
CA ALA A 111 -10.03 0.30 -4.78
C ALA A 111 -10.35 0.34 -3.29
N ARG A 112 -9.48 0.95 -2.50
CA ARG A 112 -9.65 1.12 -1.05
C ARG A 112 -9.33 2.55 -0.66
N ASN A 113 -10.26 3.19 0.03
CA ASN A 113 -10.06 4.50 0.64
C ASN A 113 -10.09 4.34 2.17
N GLY A 114 -9.28 5.11 2.88
CA GLY A 114 -9.31 5.15 4.34
C GLY A 114 -8.60 6.36 4.90
N GLU A 115 -8.49 6.41 6.23
CA GLU A 115 -7.84 7.48 6.97
C GLU A 115 -6.83 6.88 7.94
N ILE A 116 -5.71 7.57 8.12
CA ILE A 116 -4.65 7.23 9.08
C ILE A 116 -4.46 8.43 9.98
N ILE A 117 -4.44 8.19 11.29
CA ILE A 117 -4.08 9.19 12.30
C ILE A 117 -2.59 8.97 12.61
N PRO A 118 -1.69 9.90 12.24
CA PRO A 118 -0.25 9.69 12.42
C PRO A 118 0.17 9.42 13.86
N GLY A 119 -0.54 10.01 14.83
CA GLY A 119 -0.29 9.80 16.25
C GLY A 119 -0.33 8.34 16.70
N ASP A 120 -1.12 7.50 16.02
CA ASP A 120 -1.29 6.08 16.38
C ASP A 120 -0.10 5.21 15.96
N PHE A 121 0.74 5.69 15.03
CA PHE A 121 1.78 4.89 14.36
C PHE A 121 3.21 5.43 14.51
N ILE A 122 3.38 6.59 15.15
CA ILE A 122 4.71 7.14 15.47
C ILE A 122 5.06 6.72 16.90
N PRO A 123 5.99 5.78 17.13
CA PRO A 123 6.43 5.45 18.48
C PRO A 123 7.11 6.68 19.12
N GLU A 124 6.78 6.94 20.39
CA GLU A 124 7.29 8.06 21.21
C GLU A 124 8.81 8.22 21.16
#